data_AF-A0A6J4RWI1-F1
#
_entry.id   AF-A0A6J4RWI1-F1
#
_cell.length_a   1.000
_cell.length_b   1.000
_cell.length_c   1.000
_cell.angle_alpha   90.00
_cell.angle_beta   90.00
_cell.angle_gamma   90.00
#
_symmetry.space_group_name_H-M   'P 1'
#
loop_
_entity.id
_entity.type
_entity.pdbx_description
1 polymer ?
#
loop_
_entity_poly.entity_id
_entity_poly.type
_entity_poly.pdbx_seq_one_letter_code
_entity_poly.pdbx_strand_id
1 'polypeptide(L)'
;MRTAGLVVIDLVLIVAVARLLRGVLARAAQPPVMAEVLAGLVLGASVLGALPGDPSGALFTPEARDVLKRLGEVALVAYLFVVGAGLDLRSLRREGRAVALVGVASFAVPWLAGAGLALVVHPSVESDPPLLPFTLFLGTAIAVTAFPVLSRIVEGRGLRGTPAGRVALAAAAAQEVLVWPLLAVAVALQGGDASPVRVLALGAGALALVVVLARVVVPR
;
A
#
# COMPACT_ATOMS: atom_id res chain seq x y z
N MET A 1 -25.81 17.79 -8.56
CA MET A 1 -25.38 18.95 -7.74
C MET A 1 -25.28 18.62 -6.25
N ARG A 2 -26.28 17.96 -5.63
CA ARG A 2 -26.25 17.58 -4.21
C ARG A 2 -25.05 16.71 -3.80
N THR A 3 -24.74 15.66 -4.57
CA THR A 3 -23.61 14.76 -4.29
C THR A 3 -22.25 15.44 -4.37
N ALA A 4 -22.05 16.35 -5.33
CA ALA A 4 -20.80 17.10 -5.44
C ALA A 4 -20.55 18.00 -4.22
N GLY A 5 -21.60 18.64 -3.70
CA GLY A 5 -21.51 19.42 -2.46
C GLY A 5 -21.14 18.55 -1.26
N LEU A 6 -21.74 17.37 -1.13
CA LEU A 6 -21.40 16.41 -0.06
C LEU A 6 -19.95 15.94 -0.15
N VAL A 7 -19.48 15.57 -1.34
CA VAL A 7 -18.07 15.16 -1.54
C VAL A 7 -17.09 16.24 -1.13
N VAL A 8 -17.38 17.52 -1.43
CA VAL A 8 -16.51 18.64 -1.02
C VAL A 8 -16.52 18.80 0.50
N ILE A 9 -17.70 18.73 1.14
CA ILE A 9 -17.83 18.80 2.60
C ILE A 9 -17.06 17.65 3.26
N ASP A 10 -17.23 16.43 2.76
CA ASP A 10 -16.54 15.23 3.23
C ASP A 10 -15.03 15.39 3.13
N LEU A 11 -14.53 15.91 2.00
CA LEU A 11 -13.11 16.14 1.78
C LEU A 11 -12.54 17.21 2.74
N VAL A 12 -13.28 18.30 2.96
CA VAL A 12 -12.93 19.31 3.96
C VAL A 12 -12.88 18.71 5.36
N LEU A 13 -13.87 17.88 5.72
CA LEU A 13 -13.92 17.21 7.02
C LEU A 13 -12.74 16.26 7.21
N ILE A 14 -12.45 15.42 6.22
CA ILE A 14 -11.30 14.49 6.23
C ILE A 14 -10.00 15.27 6.45
N VAL A 15 -9.77 16.34 5.68
CA VAL A 15 -8.56 17.15 5.77
C VAL A 15 -8.48 17.89 7.11
N ALA A 16 -9.59 18.41 7.61
CA ALA A 16 -9.65 19.11 8.90
C ALA A 16 -9.29 18.16 10.05
N VAL A 17 -9.92 16.99 10.11
CA VAL A 17 -9.65 15.99 11.16
C VAL A 17 -8.21 15.49 11.07
N ALA A 18 -7.71 15.20 9.88
CA ALA A 18 -6.31 14.79 9.69
C ALA A 18 -5.31 15.86 10.18
N ARG A 19 -5.58 17.15 9.93
CA ARG A 19 -4.73 18.24 10.41
C ARG A 19 -4.78 18.43 11.92
N LEU A 20 -5.97 18.31 12.52
CA LEU A 20 -6.13 18.35 13.97
C LEU A 20 -5.35 17.20 14.63
N LEU A 21 -5.54 15.97 14.15
CA LEU A 21 -4.82 14.80 14.65
C LEU A 21 -3.31 14.93 14.42
N ARG A 22 -2.86 15.51 13.31
CA ARG A 22 -1.44 15.77 13.08
C ARG A 22 -0.86 16.67 14.16
N GLY A 23 -1.56 17.73 14.56
CA GLY A 23 -1.10 18.62 15.64
C GLY A 23 -0.97 17.91 16.99
N VAL A 24 -1.89 16.98 17.28
CA VAL A 24 -1.83 16.16 18.51
C VAL A 24 -0.69 15.14 18.44
N LEU A 25 -0.63 14.37 17.35
CA LEU A 25 0.30 13.25 17.17
C LEU A 25 1.74 13.70 16.90
N ALA A 26 1.94 14.92 16.39
CA ALA A 26 3.28 15.51 16.27
C ALA A 26 4.00 15.58 17.62
N ARG A 27 3.26 15.78 18.73
CA ARG A 27 3.83 15.76 20.09
C ARG A 27 4.40 14.39 20.48
N ALA A 28 3.89 13.32 19.89
CA ALA A 28 4.36 11.95 20.07
C ALA A 28 5.35 11.52 18.97
N ALA A 29 5.96 12.47 18.25
CA ALA A 29 6.88 12.24 17.15
C ALA A 29 6.32 11.36 16.02
N GLN A 30 4.99 11.26 15.87
CA GLN A 30 4.39 10.43 14.84
C GLN A 30 4.55 11.07 13.44
N PRO A 31 4.86 10.27 12.40
CA PRO A 31 4.86 10.77 11.03
C PRO A 31 3.48 11.29 10.63
N PRO A 32 3.40 12.32 9.77
CA PRO A 32 2.13 12.87 9.32
C PRO A 32 1.09 11.89 8.80
N VAL A 33 1.54 10.88 8.06
CA VAL A 33 0.67 9.88 7.45
C VAL A 33 -0.14 9.11 8.50
N MET A 34 0.37 8.97 9.73
CA MET A 34 -0.37 8.32 10.82
C MET A 34 -1.61 9.11 11.23
N ALA A 35 -1.57 10.43 11.16
CA ALA A 35 -2.73 11.27 11.47
C ALA A 35 -3.84 11.11 10.43
N GLU A 36 -3.49 10.85 9.18
CA GLU A 36 -4.45 10.64 8.09
C GLU A 36 -5.09 9.26 8.17
N VAL A 37 -4.29 8.22 8.47
CA VAL A 37 -4.82 6.87 8.74
C VAL A 37 -5.78 6.91 9.93
N LEU A 38 -5.40 7.57 11.02
CA LEU A 38 -6.25 7.72 12.19
C LEU A 38 -7.49 8.58 11.91
N ALA A 39 -7.38 9.62 11.08
CA ALA A 39 -8.56 10.39 10.66
C ALA A 39 -9.56 9.50 9.92
N GLY A 40 -9.09 8.66 9.00
CA GLY A 40 -9.93 7.67 8.32
C GLY A 40 -10.59 6.68 9.29
N LEU A 41 -9.84 6.19 10.28
CA LEU A 41 -10.38 5.30 11.31
C LEU A 41 -11.45 5.98 12.17
N VAL A 42 -11.18 7.22 12.60
CA VAL A 42 -12.09 8.03 13.43
C VAL A 42 -13.37 8.37 12.67
N LEU A 43 -13.27 8.82 11.42
CA LEU A 43 -14.40 9.22 10.58
C LEU A 43 -15.17 8.03 9.97
N GLY A 44 -14.53 6.87 9.90
CA GLY A 44 -15.08 5.65 9.31
C GLY A 44 -16.03 4.89 10.23
N ALA A 45 -16.41 3.70 9.77
CA ALA A 45 -17.32 2.81 10.50
C ALA A 45 -16.76 2.35 11.85
N SER A 46 -15.43 2.35 12.03
CA SER A 46 -14.77 1.83 13.22
C SER A 46 -15.00 2.67 14.48
N VAL A 47 -15.16 3.99 14.35
CA VAL A 47 -15.36 4.88 15.51
C VAL A 47 -16.66 5.65 15.33
N LEU A 48 -16.75 6.51 14.32
CA LEU A 48 -17.93 7.34 14.12
C LEU A 48 -19.16 6.51 13.74
N GLY A 49 -19.02 5.51 12.89
CA GLY A 49 -20.13 4.63 12.51
C GLY A 49 -20.58 3.65 13.61
N ALA A 50 -19.75 3.45 14.65
CA ALA A 50 -20.13 2.66 15.82
C ALA A 50 -21.00 3.44 16.83
N LEU A 51 -21.15 4.76 16.66
CA LEU A 51 -21.99 5.59 17.52
C LEU A 51 -23.48 5.44 17.17
N PRO A 52 -24.39 5.68 18.15
CA PRO A 52 -25.83 5.65 17.89
C PRO A 52 -26.22 6.58 16.72
N GLY A 53 -26.97 6.04 15.76
CA GLY A 53 -27.47 6.78 14.60
C GLY A 53 -26.55 6.81 13.37
N ASP A 54 -25.49 6.02 13.33
CA ASP A 54 -24.49 5.93 12.24
C ASP A 54 -24.15 7.30 11.59
N PRO A 55 -23.55 8.24 12.36
CA PRO A 55 -23.15 9.53 11.82
C PRO A 55 -22.17 9.41 10.64
N SER A 56 -21.38 8.32 10.56
CA SER A 56 -20.49 8.06 9.43
C SER A 56 -21.26 7.78 8.14
N GLY A 57 -22.34 7.00 8.20
CA GLY A 57 -23.24 6.77 7.07
C GLY A 57 -24.01 8.03 6.65
N ALA A 58 -24.36 8.89 7.61
CA ALA A 58 -25.05 10.16 7.33
C ALA A 58 -24.15 11.21 6.66
N LEU A 59 -22.89 11.32 7.09
CA LEU A 59 -21.91 12.23 6.51
C LEU A 59 -21.39 11.68 5.18
N PHE A 60 -20.82 10.47 5.20
CA PHE A 60 -20.23 9.85 4.03
C PHE A 60 -21.24 8.89 3.38
N THR A 61 -22.17 9.43 2.60
CA THR A 61 -23.15 8.61 1.84
C THR A 61 -22.46 7.61 0.89
N PRO A 62 -23.09 6.48 0.54
CA PRO A 62 -22.50 5.49 -0.38
C PRO A 62 -22.00 6.10 -1.70
N GLU A 63 -22.78 7.01 -2.30
CA GLU A 63 -22.41 7.68 -3.54
C GLU A 63 -21.20 8.61 -3.36
N ALA A 64 -21.12 9.32 -2.24
CA ALA A 64 -19.98 10.18 -1.92
C ALA A 64 -18.72 9.33 -1.65
N ARG A 65 -18.84 8.21 -0.93
CA ARG A 65 -17.74 7.26 -0.68
C ARG A 65 -17.19 6.68 -1.97
N ASP A 66 -18.05 6.31 -2.92
CA ASP A 66 -17.62 5.79 -4.22
C ASP A 66 -16.85 6.84 -5.03
N VAL A 67 -17.30 8.10 -5.02
CA VAL A 67 -16.58 9.19 -5.67
C VAL A 67 -15.24 9.47 -4.99
N LEU A 68 -15.22 9.55 -3.65
CA LEU A 68 -14.00 9.75 -2.86
C LEU A 68 -12.99 8.63 -3.07
N LYS A 69 -13.46 7.37 -3.16
CA LYS A 69 -12.61 6.21 -3.45
C LYS A 69 -11.94 6.33 -4.81
N ARG A 70 -12.71 6.61 -5.87
CA ARG A 70 -12.16 6.79 -7.23
C ARG A 70 -11.18 7.96 -7.29
N LEU A 71 -11.51 9.08 -6.64
CA LEU A 71 -10.60 10.23 -6.53
C LEU A 71 -9.31 9.85 -5.79
N GLY A 72 -9.43 9.09 -4.70
CA GLY A 72 -8.30 8.59 -3.92
C GLY A 72 -7.38 7.67 -4.72
N GLU A 73 -7.95 6.77 -5.53
CA GLU A 73 -7.18 5.89 -6.43
C GLU A 73 -6.40 6.70 -7.47
N VAL A 74 -7.04 7.69 -8.13
CA VAL A 74 -6.36 8.58 -9.08
C VAL A 74 -5.27 9.40 -8.39
N ALA A 75 -5.56 9.97 -7.22
CA ALA A 75 -4.60 10.75 -6.44
C ALA A 75 -3.41 9.89 -5.98
N LEU A 76 -3.64 8.64 -5.60
CA LEU A 76 -2.60 7.70 -5.21
C LEU A 76 -1.68 7.36 -6.38
N VAL A 77 -2.23 7.10 -7.57
CA VAL A 77 -1.42 6.83 -8.78
C VAL A 77 -0.59 8.06 -9.13
N ALA A 78 -1.19 9.25 -9.14
CA ALA A 78 -0.47 10.50 -9.40
C ALA A 78 0.64 10.75 -8.35
N TYR A 79 0.35 10.48 -7.08
CA TYR A 79 1.32 10.58 -5.98
C TYR A 79 2.50 9.62 -6.18
N LEU A 80 2.21 8.35 -6.47
CA LEU A 80 3.23 7.33 -6.74
C LEU A 80 4.10 7.69 -7.94
N PHE A 81 3.51 8.26 -8.99
CA PHE A 81 4.25 8.77 -10.14
C PHE A 81 5.24 9.87 -9.74
N VAL A 82 4.81 10.86 -8.95
CA VAL A 82 5.68 11.93 -8.45
C VAL A 82 6.81 11.40 -7.58
N VAL A 83 6.49 10.51 -6.64
CA VAL A 83 7.51 9.89 -5.77
C VAL A 83 8.52 9.10 -6.59
N GLY A 84 8.04 8.30 -7.55
CA GLY A 84 8.85 7.50 -8.45
C GLY A 84 9.75 8.34 -9.36
N ALA A 85 9.22 9.43 -9.93
CA ALA A 85 9.98 10.37 -10.75
C ALA A 85 11.12 11.05 -9.97
N GLY A 86 10.96 11.21 -8.66
CA GLY A 86 11.99 11.74 -7.77
C GLY A 86 13.03 10.72 -7.28
N LEU A 87 12.96 9.45 -7.68
CA LEU A 87 13.92 8.43 -7.27
C LEU A 87 15.23 8.54 -8.08
N ASP A 88 16.35 8.71 -7.38
CA ASP A 88 17.68 8.69 -8.01
C ASP A 88 18.11 7.24 -8.27
N LEU A 89 17.77 6.72 -9.45
CA LEU A 89 18.14 5.38 -9.91
C LEU A 89 19.66 5.15 -9.97
N ARG A 90 20.47 6.20 -10.07
CA ARG A 90 21.94 6.08 -10.08
C ARG A 90 22.47 5.78 -8.68
N SER A 91 21.88 6.40 -7.65
CA SER A 91 22.18 6.07 -6.25
C SER A 91 21.82 4.62 -5.89
N LEU A 92 20.73 4.08 -6.47
CA LEU A 92 20.33 2.68 -6.29
C LEU A 92 21.39 1.68 -6.76
N ARG A 93 22.05 1.97 -7.89
CA ARG A 93 23.11 1.12 -8.43
C ARG A 93 24.35 1.13 -7.54
N ARG A 94 24.69 2.28 -6.94
CA ARG A 94 25.85 2.42 -6.04
C ARG A 94 25.67 1.60 -4.75
N GLU A 95 24.45 1.53 -4.24
CA GLU A 95 24.11 0.83 -2.99
C GLU A 95 23.50 -0.57 -3.24
N GLY A 96 23.64 -1.11 -4.47
CA GLY A 96 22.87 -2.26 -4.95
C GLY A 96 22.95 -3.53 -4.07
N ARG A 97 24.10 -3.81 -3.45
CA ARG A 97 24.22 -4.95 -2.52
C ARG A 97 23.41 -4.76 -1.24
N ALA A 98 23.42 -3.55 -0.67
CA ALA A 98 22.65 -3.23 0.52
C ALA A 98 21.14 -3.24 0.20
N VAL A 99 20.75 -2.66 -0.94
CA VAL A 99 19.37 -2.69 -1.43
C VAL A 99 18.87 -4.11 -1.61
N ALA A 100 19.65 -4.98 -2.26
CA ALA A 100 19.28 -6.38 -2.46
C ALA A 100 19.16 -7.14 -1.13
N LEU A 101 20.15 -7.00 -0.24
CA LEU A 101 20.14 -7.69 1.05
C LEU A 101 18.96 -7.23 1.93
N VAL A 102 18.75 -5.92 2.05
CA VAL A 102 17.65 -5.35 2.85
C VAL A 102 16.31 -5.69 2.21
N GLY A 103 16.15 -5.58 0.89
CA GLY A 103 14.92 -5.91 0.19
C GLY A 103 14.54 -7.39 0.33
N VAL A 104 15.50 -8.30 0.13
CA VAL A 104 15.25 -9.74 0.30
C VAL A 104 14.97 -10.08 1.77
N ALA A 105 15.79 -9.59 2.71
CA ALA A 105 15.60 -9.91 4.12
C ALA A 105 14.28 -9.35 4.67
N SER A 106 13.94 -8.09 4.35
CA SER A 106 12.70 -7.45 4.79
C SER A 106 11.44 -8.02 4.14
N PHE A 107 11.56 -8.77 3.03
CA PHE A 107 10.45 -9.54 2.46
C PHE A 107 10.42 -10.97 3.01
N ALA A 108 11.52 -11.71 2.85
CA ALA A 108 11.57 -13.15 3.09
C ALA A 108 11.33 -13.50 4.56
N VAL A 109 11.86 -12.71 5.51
CA VAL A 109 11.68 -12.98 6.94
C VAL A 109 10.19 -12.88 7.35
N PRO A 110 9.48 -11.75 7.14
CA PRO A 110 8.06 -11.68 7.46
C PRO A 110 7.20 -12.61 6.58
N TRP A 111 7.60 -12.87 5.33
CA TRP A 111 6.89 -13.80 4.46
C TRP A 111 6.92 -15.23 5.02
N LEU A 112 8.10 -15.72 5.42
CA LEU A 112 8.25 -17.04 6.03
C LEU A 112 7.51 -17.12 7.38
N ALA A 113 7.54 -16.05 8.17
CA ALA A 113 6.76 -15.98 9.41
C ALA A 113 5.25 -16.03 9.13
N GLY A 114 4.76 -15.29 8.12
CA GLY A 114 3.36 -15.32 7.69
C GLY A 114 2.95 -16.68 7.09
N ALA A 115 3.84 -17.35 6.37
CA ALA A 115 3.62 -18.70 5.87
C ALA A 115 3.55 -19.73 7.02
N GLY A 116 4.43 -19.61 8.02
CA GLY A 116 4.35 -20.42 9.24
C GLY A 116 3.06 -20.16 10.02
N LEU A 117 2.67 -18.89 10.14
CA LEU A 117 1.39 -18.50 10.74
C LEU A 117 0.20 -19.09 9.97
N ALA A 118 0.29 -19.17 8.64
CA ALA A 118 -0.76 -19.75 7.82
C ALA A 118 -1.02 -21.21 8.20
N LEU A 119 0.02 -22.00 8.44
CA LEU A 119 -0.13 -23.40 8.88
C LEU A 119 -0.83 -23.53 10.23
N VAL A 120 -0.66 -22.55 11.12
CA VAL A 120 -1.27 -22.53 12.46
C VAL A 120 -2.72 -22.07 12.42
N VAL A 121 -3.01 -21.05 11.59
CA VAL A 121 -4.34 -20.42 11.53
C VAL A 121 -5.26 -21.14 10.53
N HIS A 122 -4.72 -21.78 9.50
CA HIS A 122 -5.51 -22.45 8.46
C HIS A 122 -6.61 -23.39 9.02
N PRO A 123 -6.35 -24.24 10.04
CA PRO A 123 -7.37 -25.12 10.59
C PRO A 123 -8.55 -24.41 11.29
N SER A 124 -8.42 -23.14 11.67
CA SER A 124 -9.49 -22.35 12.29
C SER A 124 -10.27 -21.48 11.31
N VAL A 125 -9.94 -21.52 10.03
CA VAL A 125 -10.63 -20.75 8.98
C VAL A 125 -11.84 -21.55 8.49
N GLU A 126 -13.05 -21.07 8.79
CA GLU A 126 -14.32 -21.73 8.45
C GLU A 126 -14.49 -22.02 6.95
N SER A 127 -13.94 -21.17 6.07
CA SER A 127 -14.05 -21.34 4.62
C SER A 127 -13.18 -22.46 4.04
N ASP A 128 -12.32 -23.08 4.86
CA ASP A 128 -11.36 -24.15 4.49
C ASP A 128 -10.69 -23.90 3.12
N PRO A 129 -9.99 -22.76 2.94
CA PRO A 129 -9.39 -22.43 1.66
C PRO A 129 -8.25 -23.42 1.34
N PRO A 130 -7.93 -23.70 0.07
CA PRO A 130 -6.79 -24.56 -0.22
C PRO A 130 -5.50 -23.97 0.37
N LEU A 131 -4.73 -24.83 1.06
CA LEU A 131 -3.63 -24.40 1.92
C LEU A 131 -2.57 -23.55 1.19
N LEU A 132 -2.25 -23.91 -0.06
CA LEU A 132 -1.23 -23.20 -0.85
C LEU A 132 -1.64 -21.74 -1.16
N PRO A 133 -2.79 -21.46 -1.81
CA PRO A 133 -3.26 -20.08 -2.00
C PRO A 133 -3.37 -19.29 -0.70
N PHE A 134 -3.87 -19.92 0.37
CA PHE A 134 -3.98 -19.28 1.68
C PHE A 134 -2.61 -18.89 2.26
N THR A 135 -1.63 -19.79 2.18
CA THR A 135 -0.25 -19.56 2.64
C THR A 135 0.45 -18.47 1.83
N LEU A 136 0.32 -18.51 0.49
CA LEU A 136 0.86 -17.48 -0.40
C LEU A 136 0.24 -16.12 -0.11
N PHE A 137 -1.08 -16.07 0.09
CA PHE A 137 -1.80 -14.85 0.43
C PHE A 137 -1.34 -14.29 1.78
N LEU A 138 -1.39 -15.10 2.84
CA LEU A 138 -1.06 -14.63 4.19
C LEU A 138 0.42 -14.26 4.32
N GLY A 139 1.33 -15.07 3.80
CA GLY A 139 2.76 -14.75 3.76
C GLY A 139 3.01 -13.42 3.05
N THR A 140 2.38 -13.20 1.90
CA THR A 140 2.54 -11.95 1.14
C THR A 140 1.89 -10.76 1.85
N ALA A 141 0.70 -10.94 2.45
CA ALA A 141 0.01 -9.90 3.19
C ALA A 141 0.82 -9.40 4.41
N ILE A 142 1.52 -10.31 5.10
CA ILE A 142 2.39 -9.96 6.23
C ILE A 142 3.71 -9.32 5.76
N ALA A 143 4.23 -9.70 4.59
CA ALA A 143 5.48 -9.19 4.06
C ALA A 143 5.35 -7.88 3.27
N VAL A 144 4.15 -7.52 2.84
CA VAL A 144 3.88 -6.30 2.08
C VAL A 144 4.24 -5.06 2.89
N THR A 145 5.03 -4.18 2.27
CA THR A 145 5.30 -2.84 2.76
C THR A 145 4.66 -1.82 1.83
N ALA A 146 3.97 -0.82 2.38
CA ALA A 146 3.37 0.23 1.57
C ALA A 146 4.41 1.30 1.22
N PHE A 147 4.98 1.22 0.00
CA PHE A 147 5.92 2.22 -0.51
C PHE A 147 5.45 3.69 -0.35
N PRO A 148 4.17 4.06 -0.64
CA PRO A 148 3.69 5.42 -0.44
C PRO A 148 3.78 5.91 1.01
N VAL A 149 3.58 5.03 1.99
CA VAL A 149 3.63 5.38 3.41
C VAL A 149 5.09 5.55 3.83
N LEU A 150 5.96 4.61 3.42
CA LEU A 150 7.38 4.68 3.72
C LEU A 150 8.02 5.95 3.15
N SER A 151 7.69 6.34 1.92
CA SER A 151 8.27 7.55 1.31
C SER A 151 7.92 8.82 2.08
N ARG A 152 6.70 8.91 2.60
CA ARG A 152 6.27 10.02 3.46
C ARG A 152 6.91 10.00 4.83
N ILE A 153 7.19 8.83 5.38
CA ILE A 153 7.94 8.70 6.63
C ILE A 153 9.38 9.17 6.42
N VAL A 154 10.04 8.70 5.36
CA VAL A 154 11.41 9.09 5.00
C VAL A 154 11.51 10.60 4.76
N GLU A 155 10.56 11.19 4.04
CA GLU A 155 10.50 12.63 3.79
C GLU A 155 10.18 13.42 5.06
N GLY A 156 9.12 13.04 5.79
CA GLY A 156 8.69 13.71 7.02
C GLY A 156 9.69 13.63 8.17
N ARG A 157 10.65 12.70 8.10
CA ARG A 157 11.76 12.56 9.07
C ARG A 157 13.09 13.09 8.54
N GLY A 158 13.12 13.70 7.36
CA GLY A 158 14.35 14.27 6.77
C GLY A 158 15.39 13.23 6.34
N LEU A 159 14.99 11.97 6.15
CA LEU A 159 15.88 10.85 5.85
C LEU A 159 16.19 10.68 4.36
N ARG A 160 15.48 11.41 3.46
CA ARG A 160 15.57 11.22 1.99
C ARG A 160 16.99 11.32 1.44
N GLY A 161 17.83 12.18 1.99
CA GLY A 161 19.23 12.36 1.57
C GLY A 161 20.23 11.39 2.21
N THR A 162 19.81 10.59 3.19
CA THR A 162 20.70 9.69 3.94
C THR A 162 20.86 8.34 3.22
N PRO A 163 21.99 7.62 3.42
CA PRO A 163 22.14 6.26 2.90
C PRO A 163 21.02 5.31 3.35
N ALA A 164 20.61 5.40 4.62
CA ALA A 164 19.53 4.58 5.15
C ALA A 164 18.18 4.84 4.45
N GLY A 165 17.84 6.12 4.24
CA GLY A 165 16.61 6.49 3.52
C GLY A 165 16.63 6.07 2.05
N ARG A 166 17.78 6.21 1.37
CA ARG A 166 17.95 5.72 -0.01
C ARG A 166 17.78 4.21 -0.11
N VAL A 167 18.49 3.44 0.73
CA VAL A 167 18.39 1.96 0.75
C VAL A 167 16.97 1.50 1.09
N ALA A 168 16.29 2.15 2.05
CA ALA A 168 14.92 1.79 2.41
C ALA A 168 13.92 2.02 1.26
N LEU A 169 13.98 3.19 0.62
CA LEU A 169 13.12 3.52 -0.54
C LEU A 169 13.40 2.60 -1.72
N ALA A 170 14.68 2.33 -1.99
CA ALA A 170 15.15 1.42 -3.02
C ALA A 170 14.61 0.00 -2.85
N ALA A 171 14.78 -0.54 -1.64
CA ALA A 171 14.37 -1.89 -1.30
C ALA A 171 12.85 -2.02 -1.41
N ALA A 172 12.10 -1.07 -0.83
CA ALA A 172 10.65 -1.06 -0.91
C ALA A 172 10.13 -0.97 -2.36
N ALA A 173 10.73 -0.11 -3.19
CA ALA A 173 10.37 -0.03 -4.61
C ALA A 173 10.66 -1.33 -5.37
N ALA A 174 11.75 -2.02 -5.04
CA ALA A 174 12.08 -3.31 -5.66
C ALA A 174 11.12 -4.43 -5.23
N GLN A 175 10.63 -4.41 -3.99
CA GLN A 175 9.70 -5.42 -3.45
C GLN A 175 8.34 -5.42 -4.16
N GLU A 176 7.89 -4.28 -4.70
CA GLU A 176 6.65 -4.19 -5.48
C GLU A 176 6.65 -5.15 -6.69
N VAL A 177 7.83 -5.46 -7.25
CA VAL A 177 7.96 -6.43 -8.36
C VAL A 177 7.67 -7.87 -7.91
N LEU A 178 7.84 -8.18 -6.62
CA LEU A 178 7.61 -9.51 -6.08
C LEU A 178 6.20 -9.68 -5.52
N VAL A 179 5.71 -8.66 -4.81
CA VAL A 179 4.42 -8.69 -4.10
C VAL A 179 3.25 -8.95 -5.04
N TRP A 180 3.12 -8.16 -6.12
CA TRP A 180 1.93 -8.23 -6.98
C TRP A 180 1.81 -9.55 -7.73
N PRO A 181 2.88 -10.10 -8.33
CA PRO A 181 2.81 -11.43 -8.92
C PRO A 181 2.48 -12.53 -7.91
N LEU A 182 3.03 -12.48 -6.69
CA LEU A 182 2.72 -13.48 -5.66
C LEU A 182 1.24 -13.44 -5.23
N LEU A 183 0.67 -12.25 -5.04
CA LEU A 183 -0.76 -12.09 -4.77
C LEU A 183 -1.61 -12.56 -5.95
N ALA A 184 -1.22 -12.22 -7.18
CA ALA A 184 -1.93 -12.67 -8.37
C ALA A 184 -1.95 -14.19 -8.49
N VAL A 185 -0.83 -14.86 -8.21
CA VAL A 185 -0.75 -16.33 -8.16
C VAL A 185 -1.64 -16.89 -7.05
N ALA A 186 -1.64 -16.31 -5.85
CA ALA A 186 -2.50 -16.73 -4.77
C ALA A 186 -4.00 -16.65 -5.16
N VAL A 187 -4.44 -15.53 -5.72
CA VAL A 187 -5.83 -15.34 -6.17
C VAL A 187 -6.19 -16.29 -7.31
N ALA A 188 -5.27 -16.51 -8.25
CA ALA A 188 -5.49 -17.43 -9.36
C ALA A 188 -5.64 -18.88 -8.93
N LEU A 189 -4.79 -19.33 -8.00
CA LEU A 189 -4.87 -20.67 -7.42
C LEU A 189 -6.15 -20.85 -6.59
N GLN A 190 -6.61 -19.81 -5.92
CA GLN A 190 -7.88 -19.83 -5.18
C GLN A 190 -9.11 -19.98 -6.09
N GLY A 191 -9.06 -19.38 -7.29
CA GLY A 191 -10.17 -19.40 -8.24
C GLY A 191 -10.33 -20.70 -9.04
N GLY A 192 -9.41 -21.66 -8.93
CA GLY A 192 -9.49 -22.99 -9.56
C GLY A 192 -9.30 -23.04 -11.10
N ASP A 193 -9.67 -21.97 -11.82
CA ASP A 193 -9.73 -21.95 -13.30
C ASP A 193 -8.55 -21.22 -13.99
N ALA A 194 -7.61 -20.68 -13.21
CA ALA A 194 -6.49 -19.91 -13.75
C ALA A 194 -5.18 -20.72 -13.71
N SER A 195 -4.64 -21.05 -14.89
CA SER A 195 -3.28 -21.58 -15.01
C SER A 195 -2.28 -20.60 -14.36
N PRO A 196 -1.49 -21.04 -13.37
CA PRO A 196 -0.45 -20.20 -12.75
C PRO A 196 0.53 -19.62 -13.78
N VAL A 197 0.76 -20.35 -14.88
CA VAL A 197 1.58 -19.91 -16.01
C VAL A 197 0.97 -18.68 -16.69
N ARG A 198 -0.35 -18.63 -16.87
CA ARG A 198 -1.05 -17.48 -17.47
C ARG A 198 -0.93 -16.25 -16.58
N VAL A 199 -0.97 -16.42 -15.28
CA VAL A 199 -0.89 -15.34 -14.29
C VAL A 199 0.51 -14.78 -14.19
N LEU A 200 1.52 -15.66 -14.17
CA LEU A 200 2.92 -15.27 -14.25
C LEU A 200 3.23 -14.59 -15.59
N ALA A 201 2.66 -15.07 -16.70
CA ALA A 201 2.81 -14.43 -18.01
C ALA A 201 2.19 -13.03 -18.07
N LEU A 202 1.00 -12.83 -17.47
CA LEU A 202 0.37 -11.51 -17.34
C LEU A 202 1.19 -10.58 -16.43
N GLY A 203 1.68 -11.09 -15.30
CA GLY A 203 2.58 -10.34 -14.42
C GLY A 203 3.88 -9.93 -15.09
N ALA A 204 4.51 -10.85 -15.83
CA ALA A 204 5.70 -10.58 -16.63
C ALA A 204 5.41 -9.59 -17.78
N GLY A 205 4.26 -9.70 -18.44
CA GLY A 205 3.82 -8.76 -19.46
C GLY A 205 3.59 -7.34 -18.92
N ALA A 206 2.95 -7.21 -17.75
CA ALA A 206 2.79 -5.94 -17.06
C ALA A 206 4.14 -5.35 -16.65
N LEU A 207 5.04 -6.17 -16.08
CA LEU A 207 6.40 -5.73 -15.74
C LEU A 207 7.18 -5.27 -16.98
N ALA A 208 7.10 -6.01 -18.08
CA ALA A 208 7.73 -5.64 -19.35
C ALA A 208 7.19 -4.31 -19.88
N LEU A 209 5.86 -4.09 -19.81
CA LEU A 209 5.24 -2.83 -20.18
C LEU A 209 5.76 -1.67 -19.31
N VAL A 210 5.84 -1.85 -17.98
CA VAL A 210 6.40 -0.83 -17.08
C VAL A 210 7.86 -0.53 -17.42
N VAL A 211 8.68 -1.55 -17.71
CA VAL A 211 10.08 -1.35 -18.11
C VAL A 211 10.17 -0.57 -19.43
N VAL A 212 9.32 -0.89 -20.41
CA VAL A 212 9.27 -0.16 -21.68
C VAL A 212 8.87 1.29 -21.47
N LEU A 213 7.80 1.55 -20.72
CA LEU A 213 7.35 2.91 -20.39
C LEU A 213 8.42 3.69 -19.64
N ALA A 214 9.11 3.07 -18.68
CA ALA A 214 10.22 3.70 -17.97
C ALA A 214 11.36 4.09 -18.91
N ARG A 215 11.67 3.29 -19.94
CA ARG A 215 12.69 3.64 -20.95
C ARG A 215 12.26 4.75 -21.90
N VAL A 216 10.96 4.95 -22.10
CA VAL A 216 10.41 6.03 -22.94
C VAL A 216 10.33 7.35 -22.17
N VAL A 217 9.97 7.30 -20.88
CA VAL A 217 9.70 8.48 -20.06
C VAL A 217 10.96 9.03 -19.38
N VAL A 218 11.94 8.19 -19.03
CA VAL A 218 13.18 8.64 -18.38
C VAL A 218 14.14 9.21 -19.44
N PRO A 219 14.41 10.54 -19.45
CA PRO A 219 15.44 11.10 -20.32
C PRO A 219 16.80 10.55 -19.90
N ARG A 220 17.67 10.27 -20.88
CA ARG A 220 19.01 9.69 -20.66
C ARG A 220 19.92 10.59 -19.83
#